data_AF-A0A069RES0-F1
#
_entry.id   AF-A0A069RES0-F1
#
_cell.length_a   1.000
_cell.length_b   1.000
_cell.length_c   1.000
_cell.angle_alpha   90.00
_cell.angle_beta   90.00
_cell.angle_gamma   90.00
#
_symmetry.space_group_name_H-M   'P 1'
#
loop_
_entity.id
_entity.type
_entity.pdbx_description
1 polymer ?
#
loop_
_entity_poly.entity_id
_entity_poly.type
_entity_poly.pdbx_seq_one_letter_code
_entity_poly.pdbx_strand_id
1 'polypeptide(L)'
;MSKSSGVSKKRFNVEKLIFNSIIVLIMLYIATALVKQEITIRKYKSQIKDIHAKIEAEKKDIDDIKKDIEQAENIDNIEKIARERLKMIKPGEIMYVDVDKD
;
A
#
# COMPACT_ATOMS: atom_id res chain seq x y z
N MET A 1 59.73 -39.85 -48.19
CA MET A 1 59.05 -40.43 -47.01
C MET A 1 58.04 -39.42 -46.49
N SER A 2 56.75 -39.69 -46.68
CA SER A 2 55.65 -38.83 -46.20
C SER A 2 55.25 -39.24 -44.78
N LYS A 3 55.27 -38.30 -43.83
CA LYS A 3 54.66 -38.50 -42.51
C LYS A 3 53.25 -37.91 -42.53
N SER A 4 52.25 -38.78 -42.48
CA SER A 4 50.85 -38.46 -42.27
C SER A 4 50.63 -38.03 -40.82
N SER A 5 50.35 -36.75 -40.57
CA SER A 5 49.92 -36.24 -39.27
C SER A 5 48.41 -36.48 -39.08
N GLY A 6 48.06 -37.52 -38.32
CA GLY A 6 46.69 -37.82 -37.94
C GLY A 6 46.14 -36.83 -36.91
N VAL A 7 45.12 -36.07 -37.26
CA VAL A 7 44.36 -35.22 -36.33
C VAL A 7 43.41 -36.11 -35.53
N SER A 8 43.55 -36.14 -34.19
CA SER A 8 42.64 -36.90 -33.33
C SER A 8 41.30 -36.18 -33.20
N LYS A 9 40.23 -36.83 -33.67
CA LYS A 9 38.86 -36.34 -33.46
C LYS A 9 38.40 -36.75 -32.05
N LYS A 10 38.30 -35.77 -31.15
CA LYS A 10 37.79 -35.94 -29.78
C LYS A 10 36.32 -36.39 -29.86
N ARG A 11 36.02 -37.62 -29.44
CA ARG A 11 34.64 -38.13 -29.37
C ARG A 11 33.97 -37.52 -28.13
N PHE A 12 33.05 -36.59 -28.35
CA PHE A 12 32.28 -35.98 -27.27
C PHE A 12 31.22 -36.98 -26.76
N ASN A 13 31.07 -37.09 -25.44
CA ASN A 13 30.03 -37.90 -24.81
C ASN A 13 28.68 -37.18 -24.92
N VAL A 14 28.04 -37.28 -26.08
CA VAL A 14 26.77 -36.63 -26.43
C VAL A 14 25.66 -36.86 -25.41
N GLU A 15 25.59 -38.04 -24.79
CA GLU A 15 24.60 -38.36 -23.75
C GLU A 15 24.74 -37.46 -22.50
N LYS A 16 25.98 -37.19 -22.06
CA LYS A 16 26.23 -36.29 -20.92
C LYS A 16 25.89 -34.84 -21.25
N LEU A 17 26.11 -34.42 -22.50
CA LEU A 17 25.77 -33.07 -22.96
C LEU A 17 24.25 -32.87 -22.99
N ILE A 18 23.50 -33.86 -23.47
CA ILE A 18 22.03 -33.83 -23.49
C ILE A 18 21.49 -33.75 -22.06
N PHE A 19 21.96 -34.61 -21.15
CA PHE A 19 21.54 -34.59 -19.75
C PHE A 19 21.81 -33.24 -19.06
N ASN A 20 23.01 -32.69 -19.25
CA ASN A 20 23.36 -31.38 -18.70
C ASN A 20 22.49 -30.25 -19.28
N SER A 21 22.14 -30.32 -20.57
CA SER A 21 21.26 -29.32 -21.20
C SER A 21 19.85 -29.30 -20.59
N ILE A 22 19.30 -30.48 -20.26
CA ILE A 22 17.98 -30.59 -19.62
C ILE A 22 18.00 -29.96 -18.23
N ILE A 23 19.06 -30.20 -17.45
CA ILE A 23 19.22 -29.59 -16.12
C ILE A 23 19.27 -28.06 -16.24
N VAL A 24 20.02 -27.54 -17.20
CA VAL A 24 20.11 -26.08 -17.44
C VAL A 24 18.75 -25.49 -17.80
N LEU A 25 17.95 -26.17 -18.63
CA LEU A 25 16.60 -25.72 -18.98
C LEU A 25 15.66 -25.70 -17.76
N ILE A 26 15.71 -26.72 -16.91
CA ILE A 26 14.93 -26.78 -15.67
C ILE A 26 15.34 -25.63 -14.73
N MET A 27 16.64 -25.40 -14.57
CA MET A 27 17.16 -24.30 -13.75
C MET A 27 16.71 -22.94 -14.28
N LEU A 28 16.72 -22.73 -15.60
CA LEU A 28 16.21 -21.52 -16.24
C LEU A 28 14.71 -21.33 -15.96
N TYR A 29 13.91 -22.38 -16.11
CA TYR A 29 12.48 -22.33 -15.81
C TYR A 29 12.23 -21.90 -14.36
N ILE A 30 12.89 -22.57 -13.39
CA ILE A 30 12.76 -22.25 -11.97
C ILE A 30 13.21 -20.81 -11.70
N ALA A 31 14.34 -20.37 -12.26
CA ALA A 31 14.82 -19.01 -12.09
C ALA A 31 13.79 -17.96 -12.57
N THR A 32 13.19 -18.18 -13.74
CA THR A 32 12.14 -17.26 -14.24
C THR A 32 10.88 -17.28 -13.38
N ALA A 33 10.50 -18.43 -12.82
CA ALA A 33 9.37 -18.55 -11.91
C ALA A 33 9.62 -17.80 -10.60
N LEU A 34 10.81 -17.93 -10.02
CA LEU A 34 11.19 -17.23 -8.79
C LEU A 34 11.18 -15.71 -8.96
N VAL A 35 11.69 -15.19 -10.09
CA VAL A 35 11.65 -13.74 -10.38
C VAL A 35 10.20 -13.24 -10.46
N LYS A 36 9.32 -13.96 -11.14
CA LYS A 36 7.89 -13.59 -11.24
C LYS A 36 7.21 -13.64 -9.88
N GLN A 37 7.53 -14.63 -9.06
CA GLN A 37 7.00 -14.76 -7.70
C GLN A 37 7.44 -13.59 -6.81
N GLU A 38 8.72 -13.21 -6.86
CA GLU A 38 9.26 -12.09 -6.08
C GLU A 38 8.56 -10.76 -6.41
N ILE A 39 8.34 -10.47 -7.70
CA ILE A 39 7.59 -9.29 -8.15
C ILE A 39 6.15 -9.33 -7.62
N THR A 40 5.50 -10.48 -7.72
CA THR A 40 4.12 -10.68 -7.27
C THR A 40 3.99 -10.45 -5.76
N ILE A 41 4.91 -11.01 -4.98
CA ILE A 41 4.96 -10.83 -3.52
C ILE A 41 5.12 -9.34 -3.17
N ARG A 42 6.03 -8.63 -3.84
CA ARG A 42 6.22 -7.18 -3.62
C ARG A 42 4.95 -6.39 -3.94
N LYS A 43 4.27 -6.73 -5.04
CA LYS A 43 3.02 -6.09 -5.43
C LYS A 43 1.91 -6.31 -4.39
N TYR A 44 1.77 -7.52 -3.86
CA TYR A 44 0.79 -7.80 -2.81
C TYR A 44 1.13 -7.10 -1.49
N LYS A 45 2.41 -7.06 -1.09
CA LYS A 45 2.84 -6.31 0.09
C LYS A 45 2.51 -4.82 -0.02
N SER A 46 2.74 -4.21 -1.18
CA SER A 46 2.37 -2.80 -1.42
C SER A 46 0.86 -2.60 -1.28
N GLN A 47 0.05 -3.45 -1.93
CA GLN A 47 -1.42 -3.35 -1.84
C GLN A 47 -1.93 -3.51 -0.41
N ILE A 48 -1.38 -4.45 0.36
CA ILE A 48 -1.73 -4.62 1.78
C ILE A 48 -1.41 -3.36 2.57
N LYS A 49 -0.22 -2.78 2.35
CA LYS A 49 0.17 -1.53 3.01
C LYS A 49 -0.79 -0.39 2.68
N ASP A 50 -1.14 -0.22 1.41
CA ASP A 50 -2.06 0.84 0.97
C ASP A 50 -3.47 0.64 1.53
N ILE A 51 -3.96 -0.59 1.55
CA ILE A 51 -5.26 -0.93 2.15
C ILE A 51 -5.24 -0.66 3.66
N HIS A 52 -4.17 -1.06 4.36
CA HIS A 52 -4.06 -0.77 5.78
C HIS A 52 -4.02 0.74 6.07
N ALA A 53 -3.30 1.53 5.28
CA ALA A 53 -3.30 2.97 5.44
C ALA A 53 -4.71 3.58 5.26
N LYS A 54 -5.50 3.06 4.31
CA LYS A 54 -6.91 3.48 4.13
C LYS A 54 -7.78 3.10 5.33
N ILE A 55 -7.62 1.89 5.86
CA ILE A 55 -8.34 1.44 7.06
C ILE A 55 -8.01 2.32 8.25
N GLU A 56 -6.73 2.69 8.44
CA GLU A 56 -6.32 3.57 9.54
C GLU A 56 -6.90 4.99 9.37
N ALA A 57 -6.90 5.52 8.15
CA ALA A 57 -7.54 6.81 7.85
C ALA A 57 -9.05 6.77 8.15
N GLU A 58 -9.78 5.77 7.65
CA GLU A 58 -11.21 5.63 7.91
C GLU A 58 -11.52 5.44 9.40
N LYS A 59 -10.69 4.68 10.13
CA LYS A 59 -10.84 4.54 11.59
C LYS A 59 -10.69 5.87 12.30
N LYS A 60 -9.71 6.68 11.90
CA LYS A 60 -9.51 8.02 12.45
C LYS A 60 -10.72 8.91 12.16
N ASP A 61 -11.24 8.87 10.95
CA ASP A 61 -12.43 9.64 10.57
C ASP A 61 -13.65 9.21 11.40
N ILE A 62 -13.83 7.90 11.62
CA ILE A 62 -14.89 7.37 12.50
C ILE A 62 -14.72 7.87 13.93
N ASP A 63 -13.50 7.85 14.48
CA ASP A 63 -13.24 8.30 15.85
C ASP A 63 -13.45 9.82 16.00
N ASP A 64 -13.11 10.61 14.97
CA ASP A 64 -13.37 12.06 14.97
C ASP A 64 -14.88 12.35 14.87
N ILE A 65 -15.61 11.64 14.00
CA ILE A 65 -17.08 11.72 13.94
C ILE A 65 -17.73 11.32 15.27
N LYS A 66 -17.22 10.27 15.93
CA LYS A 66 -17.74 9.87 17.25
C LYS A 66 -17.53 10.94 18.31
N LYS A 67 -16.38 11.62 18.32
CA LYS A 67 -16.16 12.76 19.24
C LYS A 67 -17.12 13.91 18.94
N ASP A 68 -17.36 14.20 17.66
CA ASP A 68 -18.32 15.23 17.26
C ASP A 68 -19.74 14.86 17.73
N ILE A 69 -20.11 13.58 17.62
CA ILE A 69 -21.38 13.06 18.14
C ILE A 69 -21.42 13.15 19.66
N GLU A 70 -20.40 12.74 20.41
CA GLU A 70 -20.37 12.84 21.88
C GLU A 70 -20.44 14.30 22.36
N GLN A 71 -19.80 15.23 21.64
CA GLN A 71 -19.93 16.66 21.90
C GLN A 71 -21.35 17.15 21.63
N ALA A 72 -22.00 16.63 20.58
CA ALA A 72 -23.38 16.94 20.26
C ALA A 72 -24.38 16.27 21.24
N GLU A 73 -24.24 15.00 21.60
CA GLU A 73 -25.21 14.27 22.44
C GLU A 73 -25.26 14.78 23.89
N ASN A 74 -24.30 15.62 24.32
CA ASN A 74 -24.51 16.50 25.46
C ASN A 74 -25.58 17.55 25.09
N ILE A 75 -26.85 17.23 25.31
CA ILE A 75 -28.05 18.03 24.97
C ILE A 75 -27.93 19.51 25.37
N ASP A 76 -27.27 19.82 26.49
CA ASP A 76 -27.03 21.21 26.94
C ASP A 76 -26.05 22.00 26.03
N ASN A 77 -25.20 21.29 25.27
CA ASN A 77 -24.22 21.87 24.37
C ASN A 77 -24.74 22.01 22.93
N ILE A 78 -25.75 21.24 22.48
CA ILE A 78 -26.34 21.41 21.12
C ILE A 78 -26.91 22.81 20.96
N GLU A 79 -27.72 23.25 21.92
CA GLU A 79 -28.34 24.58 21.90
C GLU A 79 -27.27 25.67 21.90
N LYS A 80 -26.22 25.50 22.71
CA LYS A 80 -25.10 26.45 22.82
C LYS A 80 -24.27 26.52 21.53
N ILE A 81 -23.89 25.37 20.97
CA ILE A 81 -23.08 25.27 19.74
C ILE A 81 -23.88 25.77 18.53
N ALA A 82 -25.17 25.43 18.45
CA ALA A 82 -26.06 25.98 17.42
C ALA A 82 -26.18 27.50 17.55
N ARG A 83 -26.31 28.03 18.77
CA ARG A 83 -26.37 29.46 19.05
C ARG A 83 -25.08 30.18 18.62
N GLU A 84 -23.92 29.64 18.96
CA GLU A 84 -22.61 30.19 18.58
C GLU A 84 -22.39 30.15 17.06
N ARG A 85 -22.72 29.04 16.39
CA ARG A 85 -22.59 28.90 14.92
C ARG A 85 -23.58 29.78 14.16
N LEU A 86 -24.80 29.97 14.67
CA LEU A 86 -25.86 30.75 14.03
C LEU A 86 -25.90 32.22 14.48
N LYS A 87 -25.00 32.65 15.38
CA LYS A 87 -25.03 33.96 16.06
C LYS A 87 -26.41 34.32 16.65
N MET A 88 -27.13 33.33 17.17
CA MET A 88 -28.43 33.55 17.80
C MET A 88 -28.25 33.98 19.26
N ILE A 89 -29.24 34.59 19.89
CA ILE A 89 -29.24 34.98 21.32
C ILE A 89 -30.50 34.46 22.00
N LYS A 90 -30.41 34.08 23.28
CA LYS A 90 -31.56 33.59 24.06
C LYS A 90 -32.53 34.75 24.35
N PRO A 91 -33.86 34.51 24.45
CA PRO A 91 -34.79 35.55 24.90
C PRO A 91 -34.34 36.14 26.25
N GLY A 92 -33.94 37.41 26.26
CA GLY A 92 -33.41 38.11 27.43
C GLY A 92 -31.89 38.40 27.42
N GLU A 93 -31.14 37.95 26.43
CA GLU A 93 -29.72 38.30 26.26
C GLU A 93 -29.55 39.55 25.37
N ILE A 94 -28.65 40.47 25.75
CA ILE A 94 -28.39 41.73 25.02
C ILE A 94 -27.11 41.56 24.20
N MET A 95 -27.19 41.76 22.89
CA MET A 95 -26.02 41.77 22.01
C MET A 95 -25.24 43.08 22.20
N TYR A 96 -24.04 43.00 22.78
CA TYR A 96 -23.10 44.12 22.78
C TYR A 96 -22.31 44.09 21.47
N VAL A 97 -22.62 45.04 20.58
CA VAL A 97 -21.79 45.33 19.41
C VAL A 97 -20.83 46.42 19.82
N ASP A 98 -19.54 46.10 19.88
CA ASP A 98 -18.49 47.08 20.08
C ASP A 98 -18.36 47.91 18.79
N VAL A 99 -18.80 49.17 18.84
CA VAL A 99 -18.85 50.07 17.67
C VAL A 99 -17.52 50.78 17.41
N ASP A 100 -16.50 50.53 18.24
CA ASP A 100 -15.23 51.28 18.23
C ASP A 100 -14.02 50.45 17.73
N LYS A 101 -14.21 49.63 16.70
CA LYS A 101 -13.10 49.06 15.93
C LYS A 101 -13.32 49.21 14.43
N ASP A 102 -13.03 50.42 13.97
CA ASP A 102 -12.49 50.65 12.63
C ASP A 102 -11.02 50.18 12.55
#